data_AF-A0A0N5CY65-F1
#
_entry.id   AF-A0A0N5CY65-F1
#
_cell.length_a   1.000
_cell.length_b   1.000
_cell.length_c   1.000
_cell.angle_alpha   90.00
_cell.angle_beta   90.00
_cell.angle_gamma   90.00
#
_symmetry.space_group_name_H-M   'P 1'
#
loop_
_entity.id
_entity.type
_entity.pdbx_description
1 polymer ?
#
loop_
_entity_poly.entity_id
_entity_poly.type
_entity_poly.pdbx_seq_one_letter_code
_entity_poly.pdbx_strand_id
1 'polypeptide(L)'
;MRVSPVRWGLEFGKLGKIYGQYKFTLAPNEQKVFKGFWKDATVKVLKNTWLDRWYLWLPQVVILYFLTDLCVKMNHEAYRKKPEEFINEGVPLKSTTGSEEISS
;
A
#
# COMPACT_ATOMS: atom_id res chain seq x y z
N MET A 1 0.86 -2.24 -20.03
CA MET A 1 1.59 -1.13 -20.71
C MET A 1 0.58 -0.06 -21.09
N ARG A 2 0.68 1.15 -20.52
CA ARG A 2 -0.20 2.28 -20.90
C ARG A 2 0.33 2.89 -22.19
N VAL A 3 -0.39 2.68 -23.29
CA VAL A 3 -0.09 3.30 -24.59
C VAL A 3 -0.37 4.80 -24.47
N SER A 4 0.70 5.58 -24.33
CA SER A 4 0.65 7.04 -24.32
C SER A 4 0.50 7.57 -25.77
N PRO A 5 -0.45 8.48 -26.04
CA PRO A 5 -0.65 9.10 -27.36
C PRO A 5 0.57 9.92 -27.84
N VAL A 6 1.54 10.19 -26.97
CA VAL A 6 2.81 10.85 -27.31
C VAL A 6 3.61 10.02 -28.33
N ARG A 7 3.45 8.69 -28.36
CA ARG A 7 4.16 7.82 -29.32
C ARG A 7 3.60 7.88 -30.75
N TRP A 8 2.50 8.60 -30.98
CA TRP A 8 1.77 8.69 -32.25
C TRP A 8 1.94 10.04 -32.98
N GLY A 9 2.93 10.86 -32.61
CA GLY A 9 3.21 12.10 -33.34
C GLY A 9 2.05 13.10 -33.32
N LEU A 10 1.28 13.14 -32.22
CA LEU A 10 0.22 14.12 -32.05
C LEU A 10 0.87 15.51 -31.83
N GLU A 11 1.05 16.23 -32.92
CA GLU A 11 1.54 17.61 -32.93
C GLU A 11 0.48 18.57 -32.37
N PHE A 12 0.95 19.69 -31.81
CA PHE A 12 0.08 20.82 -31.48
C PHE A 12 -0.68 21.26 -32.74
N GLY A 13 -2.01 21.18 -32.68
CA GLY A 13 -2.91 21.42 -33.82
C GLY A 13 -3.75 20.20 -34.24
N LYS A 14 -3.33 18.98 -33.92
CA LYS A 14 -4.06 17.72 -34.24
C LYS A 14 -4.78 17.09 -33.02
N LEU A 15 -4.84 17.82 -31.90
CA LEU A 15 -5.37 17.32 -30.61
C LEU A 15 -6.91 17.23 -30.56
N GLY A 16 -7.62 18.03 -31.36
CA GLY A 16 -9.08 18.04 -31.39
C GLY A 16 -9.64 19.39 -31.84
N LYS A 17 -10.88 19.39 -32.33
CA LYS A 17 -11.59 20.62 -32.73
C LYS A 17 -12.37 21.15 -31.52
N ILE A 18 -12.04 22.35 -31.07
CA ILE A 18 -12.74 23.04 -29.97
C ILE A 18 -13.25 24.37 -30.54
N TYR A 19 -14.56 24.60 -30.44
CA TYR A 19 -15.21 25.81 -30.93
C TYR A 19 -15.73 26.64 -29.75
N GLY A 20 -15.62 27.96 -29.81
CA GLY A 20 -16.25 28.88 -28.85
C GLY A 20 -15.57 29.05 -27.49
N GLN A 21 -14.34 28.57 -27.29
CA GLN A 21 -13.62 28.73 -26.02
C GLN A 21 -12.73 29.97 -26.04
N TYR A 22 -13.03 30.94 -25.18
CA TYR A 22 -12.16 32.10 -24.91
C TYR A 22 -11.38 31.88 -23.62
N LYS A 23 -10.07 32.12 -23.65
CA LYS A 23 -9.18 32.03 -22.48
C LYS A 23 -8.50 33.38 -22.28
N PHE A 24 -8.67 33.94 -21.09
CA PHE A 24 -8.00 35.17 -20.69
C PHE A 24 -6.94 34.83 -19.66
N THR A 25 -5.71 35.26 -19.92
CA THR A 25 -4.57 35.05 -19.02
C THR A 25 -3.77 36.34 -18.95
N LEU A 26 -3.36 36.74 -17.74
CA LEU A 26 -2.42 37.85 -17.55
C LEU A 26 -1.01 37.42 -17.92
N ALA A 27 -0.16 38.38 -18.31
CA ALA A 27 1.25 38.11 -18.56
C ALA A 27 1.96 37.67 -17.26
N PRO A 28 2.99 36.79 -17.33
CA PRO A 28 3.60 36.21 -16.13
C PRO A 28 4.25 37.23 -15.18
N ASN A 29 4.75 38.34 -15.72
CA ASN A 29 5.35 39.45 -14.97
C ASN A 29 4.34 40.21 -14.10
N GLU A 30 3.06 40.21 -14.48
CA GLU A 30 1.97 40.89 -13.76
C GLU A 30 1.33 39.99 -12.69
N GLN A 31 1.66 38.70 -12.69
CA GLN A 31 1.10 37.74 -11.75
C GLN A 31 2.02 37.55 -10.53
N LYS A 32 1.42 37.57 -9.33
CA LYS A 32 2.12 37.19 -8.11
C LYS A 32 2.31 35.67 -8.08
N VAL A 33 3.56 35.22 -8.09
CA VAL A 33 3.93 33.79 -8.13
C VAL A 33 3.29 32.97 -7.00
N PHE A 34 3.24 33.51 -5.78
CA PHE A 34 2.67 32.83 -4.59
C PHE A 34 1.29 33.34 -4.18
N LYS A 35 0.50 33.85 -5.13
CA LYS A 35 -0.86 34.31 -4.82
C LYS A 35 -1.67 33.17 -4.21
N GLY A 36 -2.14 33.36 -2.98
CA GLY A 36 -2.99 32.38 -2.30
C GLY A 36 -2.27 31.15 -1.73
N PHE A 37 -0.93 31.17 -1.60
CA PHE A 37 -0.14 30.01 -1.15
C PHE A 37 -0.74 29.27 0.05
N TRP A 38 -1.05 29.97 1.14
CA TRP A 38 -1.58 29.32 2.34
C TRP A 38 -2.96 28.67 2.15
N LYS A 39 -3.85 29.32 1.39
CA LYS A 39 -5.20 28.80 1.14
C LYS A 39 -5.20 27.67 0.13
N ASP A 40 -4.54 27.87 -1.02
CA ASP A 40 -4.60 26.94 -2.15
C ASP A 40 -3.54 25.84 -2.05
N ALA A 41 -2.31 26.15 -1.64
CA ALA A 41 -1.26 25.15 -1.57
C ALA A 41 -1.26 24.39 -0.24
N THR A 42 -1.64 25.03 0.87
CA THR A 42 -1.59 24.37 2.19
C THR A 42 -2.94 23.81 2.59
N VAL A 43 -3.96 24.66 2.77
CA VAL A 43 -5.27 24.21 3.28
C VAL A 43 -5.96 23.26 2.30
N LYS A 44 -5.96 23.59 1.01
CA LYS A 44 -6.63 22.77 -0.01
C LYS A 44 -5.95 21.41 -0.21
N VAL A 45 -4.62 21.37 -0.22
CA VAL A 45 -3.87 20.12 -0.35
C VAL A 45 -4.01 19.27 0.90
N LEU A 46 -3.92 19.89 2.09
CA LEU A 46 -4.12 19.17 3.35
C LEU A 46 -5.52 18.56 3.40
N LYS A 47 -6.57 19.34 3.08
CA LYS A 47 -7.95 18.84 3.04
C LYS A 47 -8.11 17.70 2.04
N ASN A 48 -7.65 17.87 0.80
CA ASN A 48 -7.82 16.84 -0.24
C ASN A 48 -7.03 15.55 0.07
N THR A 49 -5.82 15.68 0.60
CA THR A 49 -4.94 14.52 0.85
C THR A 49 -5.29 13.81 2.16
N TRP A 50 -5.51 14.57 3.23
CA TRP A 50 -5.70 14.01 4.57
C TRP A 50 -7.14 13.82 4.95
N LEU A 51 -8.07 14.69 4.54
CA LEU A 51 -9.47 14.59 4.93
C LEU A 51 -10.33 13.90 3.86
N ASP A 52 -10.13 14.20 2.58
CA ASP A 52 -10.98 13.61 1.53
C ASP A 52 -10.52 12.21 1.11
N ARG A 53 -9.26 11.83 1.43
CA ARG A 53 -8.63 10.58 0.98
C ARG A 53 -8.05 9.72 2.12
N TRP A 54 -8.44 9.99 3.36
CA TRP A 54 -7.95 9.24 4.53
C TRP A 54 -8.15 7.73 4.42
N TYR A 55 -9.29 7.31 3.84
CA TYR A 55 -9.66 5.91 3.68
C TYR A 55 -8.75 5.12 2.74
N LEU A 56 -7.94 5.78 1.90
CA LEU A 56 -7.01 5.07 1.00
C LEU A 56 -5.79 4.53 1.73
N TRP A 57 -5.39 5.14 2.84
CA TRP A 57 -4.16 4.77 3.55
C TRP A 57 -4.40 4.34 5.00
N LEU A 58 -5.38 4.93 5.69
CA LEU A 58 -5.60 4.66 7.12
C LEU A 58 -5.99 3.20 7.38
N PRO A 59 -6.94 2.57 6.65
CA PRO A 59 -7.25 1.16 6.84
C PRO A 59 -6.04 0.26 6.57
N GLN A 60 -5.24 0.58 5.54
CA GLN A 60 -4.05 -0.18 5.17
C GLN A 60 -3.03 -0.20 6.31
N VAL A 61 -2.79 0.96 6.93
CA VAL A 61 -1.86 1.10 8.06
C VAL A 61 -2.37 0.34 9.29
N VAL A 62 -3.67 0.45 9.59
CA VAL A 62 -4.28 -0.25 10.74
C VAL A 62 -4.18 -1.78 10.57
N ILE A 63 -4.51 -2.29 9.39
CA ILE A 63 -4.43 -3.73 9.09
C ILE A 63 -2.99 -4.22 9.22
N LEU A 64 -2.03 -3.49 8.64
CA LEU A 64 -0.61 -3.85 8.73
C LEU A 64 -0.12 -3.89 10.17
N TYR A 65 -0.51 -2.91 11.00
CA TYR A 65 -0.12 -2.87 12.40
C TYR A 65 -0.62 -4.10 13.18
N PHE A 66 -1.90 -4.45 13.03
CA PHE A 66 -2.45 -5.65 13.68
C PHE A 66 -1.79 -6.94 13.17
N LEU A 67 -1.54 -7.03 11.87
CA LEU A 67 -0.87 -8.19 11.29
C LEU A 67 0.55 -8.36 11.86
N THR A 68 1.30 -7.27 12.00
CA THR A 68 2.64 -7.31 12.58
C THR A 68 2.63 -7.73 14.05
N ASP A 69 1.67 -7.24 14.83
CA ASP A 69 1.55 -7.59 16.25
C ASP A 69 1.22 -9.08 16.44
N LEU A 70 0.30 -9.61 15.62
CA LEU A 70 -0.03 -11.04 15.61
C LEU A 70 1.18 -11.89 15.20
N CYS A 71 1.89 -11.49 14.14
CA CYS A 71 3.05 -12.23 13.66
C CYS A 71 4.15 -12.29 14.72
N VAL A 72 4.42 -11.17 15.41
CA VAL A 72 5.40 -11.13 16.51
C VAL A 72 5.00 -12.05 17.66
N LYS A 73 3.73 -12.05 18.07
CA LYS A 73 3.22 -12.93 19.13
C LYS A 73 3.36 -14.40 18.77
N MET A 74 2.89 -14.80 17.58
CA MET A 74 3.02 -16.18 17.10
C MET A 74 4.49 -16.61 17.00
N ASN A 75 5.36 -15.72 16.53
CA ASN A 75 6.78 -15.98 16.42
C ASN A 75 7.40 -16.23 17.81
N HIS A 76 7.06 -15.40 18.79
CA HIS A 76 7.50 -15.60 20.16
C HIS A 76 7.00 -16.91 20.78
N GLU A 77 5.76 -17.31 20.50
CA GLU A 77 5.19 -18.57 20.98
C GLU A 77 5.83 -19.79 20.31
N ALA A 78 6.12 -19.71 19.01
CA ALA A 78 6.74 -20.80 18.25
C ALA A 78 8.19 -21.06 18.69
N TYR A 79 8.97 -20.01 18.96
CA TYR A 79 10.36 -20.14 19.40
C TYR A 79 10.51 -20.34 20.92
N ARG A 80 9.43 -20.25 21.69
CA ARG A 80 9.47 -20.55 23.12
C ARG A 80 9.55 -22.05 23.32
N LYS A 81 10.66 -22.51 23.89
CA LYS A 81 10.85 -23.92 24.29
C LYS A 81 9.69 -24.37 25.18
N LYS A 82 9.00 -25.44 24.79
CA LYS A 82 7.93 -26.04 25.60
C LYS A 82 8.52 -27.12 26.50
N PRO A 83 8.23 -27.11 27.82
CA PRO A 83 8.78 -28.09 28.75
C PRO A 83 8.36 -29.53 28.43
N GLU A 84 7.26 -29.71 27.71
CA GLU A 84 6.70 -31.01 27.31
C GLU A 84 7.63 -31.82 26.38
N GLU A 85 8.40 -31.14 25.53
CA GLU A 85 9.33 -31.78 24.60
C GLU A 85 10.51 -32.44 25.35
N PHE A 86 10.85 -31.94 26.53
CA PHE A 86 12.00 -32.41 27.33
C PHE A 86 11.66 -33.56 28.30
N ILE A 87 10.38 -33.94 28.43
CA ILE A 87 9.94 -34.96 29.41
C ILE A 87 10.44 -36.36 29.01
N ASN A 88 10.65 -36.62 27.71
CA ASN A 88 10.95 -37.95 27.19
C ASN A 88 12.37 -38.09 26.59
N GLU A 89 13.20 -37.06 26.65
CA GLU A 89 14.57 -37.08 26.08
C GLU A 89 15.55 -37.97 26.87
N GLY A 90 15.16 -38.45 28.06
CA GLY A 90 15.94 -39.38 28.89
C GLY A 90 15.63 -40.87 28.67
N VAL A 91 14.63 -41.21 27.83
CA VAL A 91 14.24 -42.60 27.57
C VAL A 91 14.60 -42.94 26.12
N PRO A 92 15.51 -43.91 25.87
CA PRO A 92 15.87 -44.28 24.51
C PRO A 92 14.65 -44.82 23.77
N LEU A 93 14.34 -44.22 22.61
CA LEU A 93 13.28 -44.68 21.73
C LEU A 93 13.55 -46.13 21.31
N LYS A 94 12.72 -47.05 21.82
CA LYS A 94 12.67 -48.41 21.29
C LYS A 94 12.15 -48.31 19.85
N SER A 95 13.05 -48.55 18.90
CA SER A 95 12.71 -48.70 17.49
C SER A 95 11.69 -49.85 17.34
N THR A 96 10.43 -49.54 17.06
CA THR A 96 9.46 -50.52 16.58
C THR A 96 9.16 -50.24 15.12
N THR A 97 9.94 -50.93 14.30
CA THR A 97 9.63 -51.30 12.93
C THR A 97 8.34 -52.13 12.88
N GLY A 98 7.41 -51.74 12.00
CA GLY A 98 6.53 -52.63 11.25
C GLY A 98 5.34 -53.29 11.97
N SER A 99 4.13 -52.80 11.69
CA SER A 99 2.96 -53.63 11.35
C SER A 99 1.76 -52.76 10.96
N GLU A 100 1.01 -53.22 9.96
CA GLU A 100 -0.33 -52.77 9.51
C GLU A 100 -0.39 -51.83 8.30
N GLU A 101 -0.06 -52.40 7.13
CA GLU A 101 -0.96 -52.29 5.97
C GLU A 101 -2.33 -52.96 6.26
N ILE A 102 -3.35 -52.56 5.49
CA ILE A 102 -4.60 -53.29 5.14
C ILE A 102 -5.92 -52.74 5.75
N SER A 103 -6.69 -52.08 4.87
CA SER A 103 -8.16 -52.15 4.73
C SER A 103 -9.08 -51.70 5.87
N SER A 104 -9.74 -50.54 5.68
CA SER A 104 -11.21 -50.40 5.60
C SER A 104 -11.59 -49.05 5.02
#